data_AF-A0A7S4T8D8-F1
#
_entry.id   AF-A0A7S4T8D8-F1
#
_cell.length_a   1.000
_cell.length_b   1.000
_cell.length_c   1.000
_cell.angle_alpha   90.00
_cell.angle_beta   90.00
_cell.angle_gamma   90.00
#
_symmetry.space_group_name_H-M   'P 1'
#
loop_
_entity.id
_entity.type
_entity.pdbx_description
1 polymer ?
#
loop_
_entity_poly.entity_id
_entity_poly.type
_entity_poly.pdbx_seq_one_letter_code
_entity_poly.pdbx_strand_id
1 'polypeptide(L)'
;MSDAGAGAPGKGAPPPKGSGKGPAKGGGGGKGMSYKERRETELRDMEDGLSAEQGFGGKQLTPEEAGVLDRKGTEAAGSGEYNKFQPQRGYFACRKCGRPIYSCQAKFESGCGWPAFDKCYVGSIDTRLEDDGTDRVEITCAGCGGHFGHVFVEPGMHAKARSEQRHCANSLALQYVKHDPPEGTFEEAALELPAAGGAAAPAGAAEPSG
;
A
#
# COMPACT_ATOMS: atom_id res chain seq x y z
N MET A 1 -58.36 28.06 10.71
CA MET A 1 -57.19 28.18 9.81
C MET A 1 -56.68 26.77 9.54
N SER A 2 -57.17 26.14 8.47
CA SER A 2 -56.66 24.88 7.92
C SER A 2 -57.33 24.72 6.55
N ASP A 3 -56.69 25.28 5.53
CA ASP A 3 -57.12 25.16 4.14
C ASP A 3 -56.89 23.74 3.62
N ALA A 4 -57.95 23.17 3.05
CA ALA A 4 -57.93 21.97 2.26
C ALA A 4 -57.81 22.37 0.77
N GLY A 5 -56.87 21.77 0.05
CA GLY A 5 -56.72 21.96 -1.38
C GLY A 5 -56.12 20.72 -2.03
N ALA A 6 -56.99 19.87 -2.58
CA ALA A 6 -56.65 18.68 -3.35
C ALA A 6 -56.08 19.07 -4.72
N GLY A 7 -54.95 18.45 -5.12
CA GLY A 7 -54.37 18.55 -6.45
C GLY A 7 -54.12 17.16 -7.03
N ALA A 8 -54.81 16.82 -8.12
CA ALA A 8 -54.67 15.56 -8.84
C ALA A 8 -53.35 15.47 -9.63
N PRO A 9 -52.72 14.28 -9.79
CA PRO A 9 -51.58 14.11 -10.67
C PRO A 9 -52.03 14.03 -12.14
N GLY A 10 -51.59 15.01 -12.94
CA GLY A 10 -51.79 15.06 -14.38
C GLY A 10 -51.06 13.94 -15.13
N LYS A 11 -51.74 13.38 -16.13
CA LYS A 11 -51.20 12.39 -17.06
C LYS A 11 -50.21 13.08 -18.01
N GLY A 12 -48.92 12.77 -17.89
CA GLY A 12 -47.88 13.22 -18.81
C GLY A 12 -48.06 12.57 -20.20
N ALA A 13 -48.04 13.40 -21.23
CA ALA A 13 -48.08 13.01 -22.64
C ALA A 13 -46.82 12.22 -23.06
N PRO A 14 -46.92 11.30 -24.04
CA PRO A 14 -45.76 10.60 -24.58
C PRO A 14 -44.84 11.55 -25.38
N PRO A 15 -43.51 11.34 -25.35
CA PRO A 15 -42.58 12.19 -26.08
C PRO A 15 -42.70 12.00 -27.61
N PRO A 16 -42.38 13.03 -28.41
CA PRO A 16 -42.46 12.98 -29.86
C PRO A 16 -41.42 12.04 -30.47
N LYS A 17 -41.82 11.29 -31.50
CA LYS A 17 -40.93 10.48 -32.34
C LYS A 17 -40.06 11.41 -33.20
N GLY A 18 -38.82 11.63 -32.75
CA GLY A 18 -37.77 12.30 -33.52
C GLY A 18 -37.16 11.33 -34.54
N SER A 19 -37.50 11.53 -35.80
CA SER A 19 -36.80 11.01 -36.97
C SER A 19 -35.49 11.78 -37.17
N GLY A 20 -34.34 11.10 -37.18
CA GLY A 20 -33.07 11.80 -37.38
C GLY A 20 -31.85 10.89 -37.46
N LYS A 21 -31.55 10.47 -38.69
CA LYS A 21 -30.21 10.16 -39.25
C LYS A 21 -29.28 9.26 -38.42
N GLY A 22 -29.12 8.03 -38.90
CA GLY A 22 -28.10 7.10 -38.42
C GLY A 22 -26.69 7.71 -38.43
N PRO A 23 -25.79 7.23 -37.55
CA PRO A 23 -24.45 7.75 -37.45
C PRO A 23 -23.73 7.60 -38.79
N ALA A 24 -23.13 8.70 -39.23
CA ALA A 24 -22.19 8.73 -40.33
C ALA A 24 -21.11 7.66 -40.10
N LYS A 25 -20.91 6.79 -41.09
CA LYS A 25 -19.75 5.92 -41.16
C LYS A 25 -18.50 6.78 -41.34
N GLY A 26 -17.90 7.19 -40.23
CA GLY A 26 -16.54 7.70 -40.18
C GLY A 26 -15.58 6.53 -40.29
N GLY A 27 -14.96 6.40 -41.46
CA GLY A 27 -13.84 5.51 -41.68
C GLY A 27 -12.62 5.93 -40.85
N GLY A 28 -11.96 4.92 -40.28
CA GLY A 28 -10.72 5.06 -39.54
C GLY A 28 -10.32 3.67 -39.07
N GLY A 29 -9.76 2.87 -39.98
CA GLY A 29 -9.25 1.54 -39.69
C GLY A 29 -8.04 1.61 -38.76
N GLY A 30 -8.25 1.79 -37.46
CA GLY A 30 -7.28 1.46 -36.44
C GLY A 30 -7.40 -0.03 -36.15
N LYS A 31 -6.33 -0.81 -36.36
CA LYS A 31 -6.27 -2.19 -35.84
C LYS A 31 -6.57 -2.13 -34.34
N GLY A 32 -7.69 -2.72 -33.90
CA GLY A 32 -8.00 -2.79 -32.47
C GLY A 32 -6.85 -3.47 -31.74
N MET A 33 -6.38 -2.87 -30.65
CA MET A 33 -5.31 -3.43 -29.82
C MET A 33 -5.63 -4.87 -29.45
N SER A 34 -4.64 -5.74 -29.49
CA SER A 34 -4.75 -7.11 -28.99
C SER A 34 -5.03 -7.12 -27.47
N TYR A 35 -5.50 -8.25 -26.95
CA TYR A 35 -5.67 -8.43 -25.50
C TYR A 35 -4.37 -8.16 -24.74
N LYS A 36 -3.23 -8.58 -25.30
CA LYS A 36 -1.91 -8.37 -24.71
C LYS A 36 -1.55 -6.90 -24.63
N GLU A 37 -1.70 -6.17 -25.74
CA GLU A 37 -1.39 -4.72 -25.79
C GLU A 37 -2.30 -3.91 -24.85
N ARG A 38 -3.59 -4.27 -24.78
CA ARG A 38 -4.52 -3.63 -23.82
C ARG A 38 -4.07 -3.87 -22.37
N ARG A 39 -3.74 -5.12 -22.02
CA ARG A 39 -3.27 -5.46 -20.67
C ARG A 39 -1.95 -4.77 -20.31
N GLU A 40 -1.01 -4.68 -21.25
CA GLU A 40 0.26 -3.97 -21.05
C GLU A 40 0.04 -2.47 -20.83
N THR A 41 -0.89 -1.87 -21.58
CA THR A 41 -1.28 -0.46 -21.41
C THR A 41 -1.93 -0.24 -20.05
N GLU A 42 -2.89 -1.08 -19.66
CA GLU A 42 -3.56 -1.01 -18.35
C GLU A 42 -2.55 -1.13 -17.19
N LEU A 43 -1.57 -2.04 -17.29
CA LEU A 43 -0.52 -2.18 -16.29
C LEU A 43 0.37 -0.95 -16.21
N ARG A 44 0.78 -0.42 -17.37
CA ARG A 44 1.61 0.79 -17.41
C ARG A 44 0.89 1.98 -16.80
N ASP A 45 -0.37 2.20 -17.18
CA ASP A 45 -1.17 3.31 -16.69
C ASP A 45 -1.46 3.17 -15.18
N MET A 46 -1.62 1.94 -14.66
CA MET A 46 -1.72 1.67 -13.23
C MET A 46 -0.41 1.99 -12.50
N GLU A 47 0.74 1.54 -13.01
CA GLU A 47 2.04 1.85 -12.42
C GLU A 47 2.30 3.36 -12.41
N ASP A 48 1.98 4.05 -13.50
CA ASP A 48 2.17 5.50 -13.62
C ASP A 48 1.24 6.26 -12.68
N GLY A 49 -0.01 5.82 -12.51
CA GLY A 49 -0.97 6.42 -11.59
C GLY A 49 -0.66 6.21 -10.10
N LEU A 50 0.06 5.15 -9.76
CA LEU A 50 0.45 4.80 -8.39
C LEU A 50 1.85 5.28 -8.00
N SER A 51 2.70 5.61 -8.98
CA SER A 51 4.08 6.01 -8.76
C SER A 51 4.18 7.45 -8.29
N ALA A 52 5.01 7.68 -7.27
CA ALA A 52 5.55 9.00 -7.01
C ALA A 52 6.71 9.32 -7.97
N GLU A 53 7.14 10.57 -7.95
CA GLU A 53 8.29 11.05 -8.72
C GLU A 53 9.61 10.42 -8.22
N GLN A 54 10.62 10.43 -9.09
CA GLN A 54 11.96 9.98 -8.75
C GLN A 54 12.52 10.80 -7.57
N GLY A 55 13.13 10.13 -6.60
CA GLY A 55 13.70 10.79 -5.42
C GLY A 55 12.64 11.28 -4.42
N PHE A 56 11.47 10.65 -4.38
CA PHE A 56 10.40 10.95 -3.43
C PHE A 56 10.90 11.12 -1.99
N GLY A 57 10.79 12.33 -1.45
CA GLY A 57 11.28 12.70 -0.11
C GLY A 57 10.24 12.61 1.01
N GLY A 58 9.10 11.95 0.77
CA GLY A 58 7.96 11.95 1.68
C GLY A 58 6.99 13.09 1.40
N LYS A 59 5.87 13.12 2.13
CA LYS A 59 4.84 14.16 2.01
C LYS A 59 4.16 14.43 3.35
N GLN A 60 3.39 15.52 3.38
CA GLN A 60 2.41 15.74 4.44
C GLN A 60 1.33 14.65 4.37
N LEU A 61 1.08 14.03 5.52
CA LEU A 61 0.16 12.90 5.62
C LEU A 61 -1.29 13.36 5.58
N THR A 62 -2.14 12.59 4.90
CA THR A 62 -3.59 12.71 5.09
C THR A 62 -3.99 12.21 6.48
N PRO A 63 -5.20 12.54 6.97
CA PRO A 63 -5.67 12.02 8.26
C PRO A 63 -5.68 10.49 8.36
N GLU A 64 -5.94 9.79 7.26
CA GLU A 64 -5.94 8.33 7.16
C GLU A 64 -4.51 7.78 7.23
N GLU A 65 -3.59 8.37 6.48
CA GLU A 65 -2.17 8.02 6.50
C GLU A 65 -1.55 8.26 7.89
N ALA A 66 -1.85 9.39 8.53
CA ALA A 66 -1.46 9.66 9.91
C ALA A 66 -2.16 8.72 10.91
N GLY A 67 -3.38 8.26 10.60
CA GLY A 67 -4.07 7.21 11.33
C GLY A 67 -3.25 5.91 11.40
N VAL A 68 -2.66 5.53 10.28
CA VAL A 68 -1.78 4.34 10.21
C VAL A 68 -0.40 4.65 10.80
N LEU A 69 0.33 5.59 10.21
CA LEU A 69 1.74 5.84 10.49
C LEU A 69 2.01 6.36 11.91
N ASP A 70 1.17 7.26 12.43
CA ASP A 70 1.42 7.92 13.72
C ASP A 70 0.58 7.33 14.86
N ARG A 71 -0.56 6.71 14.54
CA ARG A 71 -1.50 6.16 15.53
C ARG A 71 -1.62 4.63 15.48
N LYS A 72 -0.71 3.96 14.77
CA LYS A 72 -0.63 2.50 14.64
C LYS A 72 -1.94 1.84 14.17
N GLY A 73 -2.70 2.56 13.36
CA GLY A 73 -3.92 2.03 12.75
C GLY A 73 -3.60 0.98 11.69
N THR A 74 -4.59 0.14 11.37
CA THR A 74 -4.51 -0.83 10.28
C THR A 74 -5.58 -0.52 9.24
N GLU A 75 -5.21 -0.49 7.96
CA GLU A 75 -6.17 -0.38 6.86
C GLU A 75 -7.05 -1.64 6.79
N ALA A 76 -8.26 -1.52 6.24
CA ALA A 76 -9.14 -2.67 6.12
C ALA A 76 -8.54 -3.70 5.14
N ALA A 77 -8.69 -4.99 5.45
CA ALA A 77 -8.24 -6.06 4.57
C ALA A 77 -8.84 -5.91 3.17
N GLY A 78 -7.99 -5.90 2.15
CA GLY A 78 -8.39 -5.83 0.75
C GLY A 78 -8.57 -4.43 0.18
N SER A 79 -8.54 -3.37 1.01
CA SER A 79 -8.82 -2.01 0.55
C SER A 79 -7.59 -1.24 0.05
N GLY A 80 -6.40 -1.63 0.49
CA GLY A 80 -5.15 -0.92 0.17
C GLY A 80 -4.77 -0.98 -1.31
N GLU A 81 -4.34 0.15 -1.87
CA GLU A 81 -3.95 0.30 -3.28
C GLU A 81 -2.80 -0.63 -3.69
N TYR A 82 -1.94 -1.05 -2.74
CA TYR A 82 -0.81 -1.92 -3.03
C TYR A 82 -1.04 -3.40 -2.73
N ASN A 83 -2.23 -3.76 -2.25
CA ASN A 83 -2.53 -5.16 -1.95
C ASN A 83 -2.35 -6.05 -3.20
N LYS A 84 -3.01 -5.67 -4.31
CA LYS A 84 -3.00 -6.44 -5.59
C LYS A 84 -2.00 -5.91 -6.63
N PHE A 85 -1.32 -4.81 -6.33
CA PHE A 85 -0.39 -4.16 -7.25
C PHE A 85 0.96 -4.87 -7.23
N GLN A 86 1.37 -5.51 -8.34
CA GLN A 86 2.61 -6.29 -8.42
C GLN A 86 3.55 -5.71 -9.51
N PRO A 87 4.28 -4.62 -9.22
CA PRO A 87 5.16 -3.97 -10.18
C PRO A 87 6.40 -4.81 -10.49
N GLN A 88 6.91 -4.69 -11.71
CA GLN A 88 8.11 -5.44 -12.15
C GLN A 88 9.43 -4.72 -11.86
N ARG A 89 9.38 -3.43 -11.53
CA ARG A 89 10.53 -2.57 -11.26
C ARG A 89 10.18 -1.55 -10.18
N GLY A 90 11.20 -0.89 -9.63
CA GLY A 90 11.02 0.17 -8.64
C GLY A 90 11.00 -0.33 -7.20
N TYR A 91 10.58 0.55 -6.30
CA TYR A 91 10.63 0.31 -4.86
C TYR A 91 9.46 0.98 -4.14
N PHE A 92 9.27 0.62 -2.88
CA PHE A 92 8.32 1.22 -1.96
C PHE A 92 9.08 2.01 -0.90
N ALA A 93 8.80 3.30 -0.80
CA ALA A 93 9.35 4.23 0.17
C ALA A 93 8.41 4.42 1.36
N CYS A 94 8.91 4.92 2.48
CA CYS A 94 8.07 5.42 3.57
C CYS A 94 7.26 6.62 3.08
N ARG A 95 5.94 6.58 3.21
CA ARG A 95 5.08 7.68 2.74
C ARG A 95 5.34 9.01 3.46
N LYS A 96 5.76 8.95 4.73
CA LYS A 96 6.05 10.11 5.57
C LYS A 96 7.40 10.77 5.24
N CYS A 97 8.47 10.00 5.12
CA CYS A 97 9.84 10.54 5.04
C CYS A 97 10.61 10.18 3.76
N GLY A 98 10.02 9.42 2.84
CA GLY A 98 10.65 9.05 1.56
C GLY A 98 11.75 8.00 1.65
N ARG A 99 12.13 7.53 2.85
CA ARG A 99 13.15 6.48 3.00
C ARG A 99 12.75 5.22 2.19
N PRO A 100 13.61 4.67 1.31
CA PRO A 100 13.35 3.40 0.65
C PRO A 100 13.21 2.27 1.67
N ILE A 101 12.16 1.46 1.56
CA ILE A 101 11.85 0.37 2.51
C ILE A 101 11.93 -0.99 1.83
N TYR A 102 11.17 -1.18 0.75
CA TYR A 102 11.06 -2.46 0.06
C TYR A 102 11.39 -2.34 -1.41
N SER A 103 12.14 -3.30 -1.94
CA SER A 103 12.24 -3.53 -3.38
C SER A 103 10.93 -4.13 -3.91
N CYS A 104 10.56 -3.84 -5.15
CA CYS A 104 9.41 -4.53 -5.77
C CYS A 104 9.61 -6.05 -5.85
N GLN A 105 10.85 -6.52 -5.93
CA GLN A 105 11.19 -7.95 -5.98
C GLN A 105 10.94 -8.66 -4.65
N ALA A 106 10.89 -7.93 -3.54
CA ALA A 106 10.56 -8.47 -2.23
C ALA A 106 9.05 -8.65 -2.05
N LYS A 107 8.24 -8.01 -2.91
CA LYS A 107 6.78 -8.10 -2.84
C LYS A 107 6.30 -9.44 -3.38
N PHE A 108 5.33 -10.05 -2.68
CA PHE A 108 4.68 -11.27 -3.15
C PHE A 108 3.18 -11.29 -2.85
N GLU A 109 2.46 -12.22 -3.48
CA GLU A 109 1.03 -12.44 -3.26
C GLU A 109 0.85 -13.44 -2.12
N SER A 110 0.48 -12.96 -0.93
CA SER A 110 0.27 -13.79 0.25
C SER A 110 -1.20 -14.20 0.47
N GLY A 111 -2.15 -13.49 -0.17
CA GLY A 111 -3.58 -13.63 0.10
C GLY A 111 -4.04 -13.07 1.45
N CYS A 112 -3.19 -12.36 2.21
CA CYS A 112 -3.53 -11.89 3.56
C CYS A 112 -4.44 -10.65 3.58
N GLY A 113 -4.67 -10.01 2.44
CA GLY A 113 -5.50 -8.79 2.34
C GLY A 113 -4.71 -7.48 2.41
N TRP A 114 -3.40 -7.54 2.62
CA TRP A 114 -2.50 -6.39 2.67
C TRP A 114 -1.27 -6.64 1.80
N PRO A 115 -0.55 -5.60 1.34
CA PRO A 115 0.72 -5.80 0.66
C PRO A 115 1.70 -6.57 1.57
N ALA A 116 2.24 -7.65 1.02
CA ALA A 116 3.20 -8.51 1.70
C ALA A 116 4.59 -8.44 1.04
N PHE A 117 5.63 -8.37 1.89
CA PHE A 117 7.03 -8.40 1.49
C PHE A 117 7.80 -9.44 2.31
N ASP A 118 8.91 -9.95 1.79
CA ASP A 118 9.73 -10.99 2.45
C ASP A 118 11.08 -10.49 2.96
N LYS A 119 11.55 -9.37 2.43
CA LYS A 119 12.83 -8.71 2.73
C LYS A 119 12.66 -7.20 2.63
N CYS A 120 13.49 -6.45 3.35
CA CYS A 120 13.57 -5.00 3.24
C CYS A 120 15.00 -4.56 2.93
N TYR A 121 15.19 -3.30 2.56
CA TYR A 121 16.53 -2.73 2.52
C TYR A 121 17.14 -2.70 3.93
N VAL A 122 18.41 -3.05 4.04
CA VAL A 122 19.12 -3.11 5.34
C VAL A 122 19.04 -1.75 6.05
N GLY A 123 18.67 -1.75 7.34
CA GLY A 123 18.54 -0.54 8.16
C GLY A 123 17.35 0.36 7.82
N SER A 124 16.38 -0.11 7.03
CA SER A 124 15.19 0.67 6.68
C SER A 124 14.02 0.51 7.66
N ILE A 125 14.00 -0.58 8.41
CA ILE A 125 12.93 -0.97 9.34
C ILE A 125 13.49 -1.29 10.71
N ASP A 126 12.80 -0.83 11.75
CA ASP A 126 12.97 -1.28 13.13
C ASP A 126 11.86 -2.25 13.53
N THR A 127 12.21 -3.25 14.34
CA THR A 127 11.29 -4.28 14.86
C THR A 127 11.08 -4.14 16.36
N ARG A 128 9.84 -4.35 16.83
CA ARG A 128 9.51 -4.31 18.26
C ARG A 128 8.37 -5.28 18.59
N LEU A 129 8.43 -5.97 19.73
CA LEU A 129 7.28 -6.69 20.26
C LEU A 129 6.16 -5.72 20.66
N GLU A 130 4.92 -6.09 20.39
CA GLU A 130 3.76 -5.34 20.86
C GLU A 130 3.60 -5.42 22.38
N ASP A 131 3.18 -4.31 22.99
CA ASP A 131 2.96 -4.22 24.44
C ASP A 131 1.55 -4.72 24.85
N ASP A 132 0.90 -5.54 24.04
CA ASP A 132 -0.48 -6.02 24.23
C ASP A 132 -0.59 -7.48 24.69
N GLY A 133 0.55 -8.08 25.03
CA GLY A 133 0.63 -9.47 25.48
C GLY A 133 0.56 -10.49 24.33
N THR A 134 0.66 -10.05 23.08
CA THR A 134 0.80 -10.93 21.92
C THR A 134 2.26 -11.04 21.47
N ASP A 135 2.59 -12.12 20.75
CA ASP A 135 3.91 -12.30 20.13
C ASP A 135 4.04 -11.57 18.78
N ARG A 136 3.18 -10.58 18.50
CA ARG A 136 3.25 -9.83 17.25
C ARG A 136 4.45 -8.90 17.30
N VAL A 137 5.21 -8.89 16.20
CA VAL A 137 6.35 -7.99 16.02
C VAL A 137 5.93 -6.87 15.08
N GLU A 138 5.83 -5.66 15.61
CA GLU A 138 5.62 -4.43 14.86
C GLU A 138 6.84 -4.13 13.98
N ILE A 139 6.58 -3.66 12.76
CA ILE A 139 7.58 -3.08 11.86
C ILE A 139 7.32 -1.59 11.69
N THR A 140 8.34 -0.78 11.92
CA THR A 140 8.28 0.68 11.80
C THR A 140 9.41 1.22 10.93
N CYS A 141 9.26 2.43 10.40
CA CYS A 141 10.31 3.08 9.66
C CYS A 141 11.48 3.48 10.58
N ALA A 142 12.69 2.99 10.30
CA ALA A 142 13.89 3.36 11.07
C ALA A 142 14.27 4.85 10.93
N GLY A 143 13.75 5.54 9.92
CA GLY A 143 14.00 6.97 9.70
C GLY A 143 13.09 7.91 10.48
N CYS A 144 11.85 7.52 10.75
CA CYS A 144 10.84 8.42 11.32
C CYS A 144 9.90 7.78 12.35
N GLY A 145 10.05 6.49 12.66
CA GLY A 145 9.22 5.73 13.59
C GLY A 145 7.80 5.43 13.09
N GLY A 146 7.47 5.74 11.83
CA GLY A 146 6.12 5.51 11.31
C GLY A 146 5.77 4.03 11.24
N HIS A 147 4.59 3.66 11.73
CA HIS A 147 4.07 2.30 11.72
C HIS A 147 3.80 1.80 10.30
N PHE A 148 4.32 0.63 9.95
CA PHE A 148 4.04 -0.04 8.69
C PHE A 148 3.06 -1.20 8.85
N GLY A 149 3.14 -1.95 9.94
CA GLY A 149 2.34 -3.16 10.16
C GLY A 149 3.10 -4.16 11.03
N HIS A 150 3.06 -5.43 10.66
CA HIS A 150 3.69 -6.51 11.43
C HIS A 150 4.47 -7.49 10.54
N VAL A 151 5.44 -8.17 11.15
CA VAL A 151 6.16 -9.29 10.54
C VAL A 151 5.75 -10.60 11.18
N PHE A 152 5.53 -11.62 10.35
CA PHE A 152 5.22 -12.99 10.75
C PHE A 152 6.29 -13.94 10.18
N VAL A 153 6.72 -14.93 10.94
CA VAL A 153 7.59 -16.01 10.46
C VAL A 153 6.73 -17.22 10.15
N GLU A 154 6.69 -17.61 8.88
CA GLU A 154 5.77 -18.62 8.34
C GLU A 154 6.54 -19.62 7.45
N PRO A 155 7.34 -20.52 8.05
CA PRO A 155 8.19 -21.47 7.33
C PRO A 155 7.41 -22.30 6.30
N GLY A 156 7.89 -22.32 5.06
CA GLY A 156 7.31 -23.12 3.97
C GLY A 156 5.94 -22.68 3.46
N MET A 157 5.33 -21.61 3.97
CA MET A 157 3.99 -21.17 3.56
C MET A 157 4.00 -20.44 2.21
N HIS A 158 5.06 -19.69 1.91
CA HIS A 158 5.11 -18.79 0.75
C HIS A 158 6.20 -19.21 -0.23
N ALA A 159 5.87 -20.12 -1.15
CA ALA A 159 6.83 -20.66 -2.12
C ALA A 159 7.51 -19.61 -3.03
N LYS A 160 6.92 -18.40 -3.14
CA LYS A 160 7.47 -17.29 -3.93
C LYS A 160 8.33 -16.32 -3.11
N ALA A 161 8.30 -16.42 -1.79
CA ALA A 161 9.16 -15.64 -0.92
C ALA A 161 10.59 -16.21 -0.93
N ARG A 162 11.57 -15.33 -0.82
CA ARG A 162 13.01 -15.60 -0.69
C ARG A 162 13.45 -15.59 0.78
N SER A 163 12.51 -15.51 1.71
CA SER A 163 12.68 -15.69 3.15
C SER A 163 11.43 -16.37 3.73
N GLU A 164 11.50 -16.80 4.99
CA GLU A 164 10.35 -17.33 5.73
C GLU A 164 9.49 -16.23 6.38
N GLN A 165 9.82 -14.96 6.14
CA GLN A 165 9.12 -13.83 6.72
C GLN A 165 8.03 -13.31 5.79
N ARG A 166 6.93 -12.88 6.39
CA ARG A 166 5.88 -12.10 5.76
C ARG A 166 5.72 -10.79 6.49
N HIS A 167 6.24 -9.72 5.89
CA HIS A 167 6.05 -8.34 6.30
C HIS A 167 4.69 -7.89 5.77
N CYS A 168 3.68 -7.94 6.63
CA CYS A 168 2.32 -7.52 6.31
C CYS A 168 2.21 -6.01 6.58
N ALA A 169 2.27 -5.20 5.53
CA ALA A 169 2.34 -3.75 5.63
C ALA A 169 1.02 -3.09 5.22
N ASN A 170 0.80 -1.85 5.66
CA ASN A 170 -0.30 -1.01 5.19
C ASN A 170 0.11 -0.25 3.93
N SER A 171 -0.75 -0.23 2.91
CA SER A 171 -0.55 0.55 1.68
C SER A 171 -0.46 2.03 1.99
N LEU A 172 -1.28 2.53 2.92
CA LEU A 172 -1.26 3.92 3.40
C LEU A 172 0.09 4.37 4.01
N ALA A 173 0.96 3.43 4.37
CA ALA A 173 2.24 3.73 5.01
C ALA A 173 3.44 3.73 4.04
N LEU A 174 3.27 3.15 2.85
CA LEU A 174 4.32 2.97 1.84
C LEU A 174 4.03 3.84 0.62
N GLN A 175 4.97 4.22 -0.24
CA GLN A 175 4.72 4.92 -1.50
C GLN A 175 5.52 4.24 -2.61
N TYR A 176 4.86 3.78 -3.66
CA TYR A 176 5.56 3.19 -4.81
C TYR A 176 6.29 4.26 -5.62
N VAL A 177 7.48 3.93 -6.09
CA VAL A 177 8.32 4.73 -6.99
C VAL A 177 8.83 3.82 -8.10
N LYS A 178 8.41 4.08 -9.35
CA LYS A 178 8.75 3.29 -10.56
C LYS A 178 10.20 3.45 -11.03
N HIS A 179 11.00 4.25 -10.33
CA HIS A 179 12.42 4.47 -10.62
C HIS A 179 13.29 3.60 -9.72
N ASP A 180 14.55 3.44 -10.09
CA ASP A 180 15.53 2.77 -9.23
C ASP A 180 15.63 3.50 -7.88
N PRO A 181 15.87 2.76 -6.78
CA PRO A 181 16.07 3.39 -5.49
C PRO A 181 17.35 4.25 -5.49
N PRO A 182 17.50 5.17 -4.53
CA PRO A 182 18.72 5.96 -4.37
C PRO A 182 19.98 5.06 -4.35
N GLU A 183 21.08 5.57 -4.88
CA GLU A 183 22.35 4.85 -4.93
C GLU A 183 22.76 4.33 -3.53
N GLY A 184 23.23 3.09 -3.48
CA GLY A 184 23.56 2.39 -2.23
C GLY A 184 22.41 1.61 -1.60
N THR A 185 21.18 1.72 -2.12
CA THR A 185 19.98 1.04 -1.59
C THR A 185 19.72 -0.31 -2.29
N PHE A 186 20.71 -1.21 -2.31
CA PHE A 186 20.61 -2.48 -3.06
C PHE A 186 20.66 -3.73 -2.19
N GLU A 187 21.12 -3.62 -0.95
CA GLU A 187 21.21 -4.75 -0.06
C GLU A 187 19.86 -5.02 0.61
N GLU A 188 19.29 -6.21 0.34
CA GLU A 188 18.01 -6.66 0.87
C GLU A 188 18.21 -7.85 1.83
N ALA A 189 17.62 -7.77 3.02
CA ALA A 189 17.69 -8.81 4.04
C ALA A 189 16.33 -9.10 4.67
N ALA A 190 16.18 -10.30 5.23
CA ALA A 190 15.11 -10.57 6.17
C ALA A 190 15.41 -9.82 7.49
N LEU A 191 14.38 -9.49 8.26
CA LEU A 191 14.54 -8.74 9.50
C LEU A 191 15.12 -9.62 10.60
N GLU A 192 16.00 -9.05 11.43
CA GLU A 192 16.31 -9.64 12.72
C GLU A 192 15.14 -9.37 13.67
N LEU A 193 14.57 -10.44 14.24
CA LEU A 193 13.39 -10.35 15.09
C LEU A 193 13.76 -10.49 16.55
N PRO A 194 13.11 -9.74 17.46
CA PRO A 194 13.31 -9.94 18.90
C PRO A 194 12.92 -11.37 19.31
N ALA A 195 13.64 -11.94 20.26
CA ALA A 195 13.29 -13.24 20.81
C ALA A 195 11.89 -13.17 21.46
N ALA A 196 10.99 -14.07 21.07
CA ALA A 196 9.72 -14.25 21.74
C ALA A 196 9.99 -14.75 23.17
N GLY A 197 9.68 -13.93 24.17
CA GLY A 197 9.88 -14.26 25.59
C GLY A 197 11.15 -13.69 26.21
N GLY A 198 11.09 -12.43 26.64
CA GLY A 198 12.05 -11.83 27.56
C GLY A 198 11.40 -10.62 28.22
N ALA A 199 11.27 -10.65 29.55
CA ALA A 199 10.84 -9.48 30.31
C ALA A 199 11.66 -8.26 29.88
N ALA A 200 10.98 -7.15 29.62
CA ALA A 200 11.63 -5.86 29.38
C ALA A 200 12.68 -5.62 30.48
N ALA A 201 13.95 -5.55 30.08
CA ALA A 201 14.98 -5.07 31.00
C ALA A 201 14.56 -3.64 31.43
N PRO A 202 14.52 -3.34 32.75
CA PRO A 202 14.11 -2.02 33.19
C PRO A 202 15.10 -0.98 32.65
N ALA A 203 14.54 0.10 32.11
CA ALA A 203 15.30 1.28 31.70
C ALA A 203 16.16 1.79 32.87
N GLY A 204 17.40 2.15 32.54
CA GLY A 204 18.52 2.49 33.42
C GLY A 204 18.19 3.15 34.76
N ALA A 205 18.75 2.56 35.83
CA ALA A 205 19.13 3.33 36.99
C ALA A 205 20.45 4.05 36.67
N ALA A 206 20.44 5.38 36.79
CA ALA A 206 21.64 6.19 36.74
C ALA A 206 22.54 5.84 37.94
N GLU A 207 23.79 5.47 37.66
CA GLU A 207 24.84 5.31 38.67
C GLU A 207 25.21 6.70 39.24
N PRO A 208 25.22 6.91 40.57
CA PRO A 208 25.79 8.13 41.13
C PRO A 208 27.32 8.05 41.07
N SER A 209 27.92 9.10 40.53
CA SER A 209 29.36 9.36 40.56
C SER A 209 29.82 9.53 42.01
N GLY A 210 30.83 8.75 42.40
CA GLY A 210 31.62 8.91 43.62
C GLY A 210 33.07 9.18 43.26
#